data_AF-A0A970YZL8-F1
#
_entry.id   AF-A0A970YZL8-F1
#
_cell.length_a   1.000
_cell.length_b   1.000
_cell.length_c   1.000
_cell.angle_alpha   90.00
_cell.angle_beta   90.00
_cell.angle_gamma   90.00
#
_symmetry.space_group_name_H-M   'P 1'
#
loop_
_entity.id
_entity.type
_entity.pdbx_description
1 polymer ?
#
loop_
_entity_poly.entity_id
_entity_poly.type
_entity_poly.pdbx_seq_one_letter_code
_entity_poly.pdbx_strand_id
1 'polypeptide(L)'
;QLSGHKWVNSDIEAETGGGIVPFKYRKSNYVNAVQWANGLETALLIKDPWKIFMTTDHPNGGPFTAYPKVLAWLFSKKARDATQKKTNNKAKKRTILASIDRELSLYEIAIMTRAGPAKALNLKNKGHLGVGADADVAIFNINPEKIDIAKKYKTARRAFAHAAYTIKAGEIIVKDGEVLQHVEGKTYWSDIKLKNPLKVDDAFRQKFKDYYSVELENYPIDVTYIKHPSPVTVEAEV
;
A
#
# COMPACT_ATOMS: atom_id res chain seq x y z
N GLN A 1 -21.38 20.95 6.69
CA GLN A 1 -20.23 20.68 5.79
C GLN A 1 -18.97 20.58 6.65
N LEU A 2 -18.19 19.48 6.55
CA LEU A 2 -17.09 19.19 7.50
C LEU A 2 -15.78 19.96 7.22
N SER A 3 -15.39 20.12 5.94
CA SER A 3 -14.11 20.75 5.56
C SER A 3 -14.25 22.09 4.82
N GLY A 4 -15.35 22.31 4.09
CA GLY A 4 -15.56 23.52 3.26
C GLY A 4 -14.60 23.65 2.07
N HIS A 5 -13.87 22.58 1.72
CA HIS A 5 -12.95 22.57 0.58
C HIS A 5 -13.67 22.27 -0.74
N LYS A 6 -13.00 22.56 -1.86
CA LYS A 6 -13.48 22.22 -3.21
C LYS A 6 -13.78 20.73 -3.29
N TRP A 7 -14.86 20.38 -3.95
CA TRP A 7 -15.29 19.00 -4.13
C TRP A 7 -15.57 18.75 -5.61
N VAL A 8 -15.10 17.62 -6.12
CA VAL A 8 -15.43 17.10 -7.45
C VAL A 8 -16.06 15.72 -7.26
N ASN A 9 -17.15 15.45 -7.98
CA ASN A 9 -17.82 14.16 -8.03
C ASN A 9 -17.93 13.69 -9.48
N SER A 10 -17.88 12.39 -9.69
CA SER A 10 -18.21 11.75 -10.96
C SER A 10 -18.96 10.46 -10.66
N ASP A 11 -20.19 10.35 -11.15
CA ASP A 11 -20.95 9.11 -11.11
C ASP A 11 -20.77 8.41 -12.47
N ILE A 12 -20.41 7.13 -12.44
CA ILE A 12 -20.18 6.30 -13.61
C ILE A 12 -21.37 5.36 -13.75
N GLU A 13 -22.03 5.44 -14.91
CA GLU A 13 -23.26 4.70 -15.19
C GLU A 13 -23.14 3.22 -14.84
N ALA A 14 -24.16 2.68 -14.17
CA ALA A 14 -24.30 1.26 -13.83
C ALA A 14 -23.12 0.56 -13.10
N GLU A 15 -22.08 1.30 -12.70
CA GLU A 15 -20.84 0.73 -12.17
C GLU A 15 -20.47 1.29 -10.79
N THR A 16 -20.13 2.57 -10.70
CA THR A 16 -19.49 3.16 -9.51
C THR A 16 -19.64 4.67 -9.46
N GLY A 17 -19.20 5.29 -8.36
CA GLY A 17 -18.97 6.73 -8.28
C GLY A 17 -17.57 7.03 -7.78
N GLY A 18 -17.18 8.31 -7.83
CA GLY A 18 -15.90 8.80 -7.36
C GLY A 18 -16.01 10.23 -6.87
N GLY A 19 -15.39 10.52 -5.73
CA GLY A 19 -15.37 11.86 -5.13
C GLY A 19 -13.97 12.26 -4.68
N ILE A 20 -13.57 13.49 -4.99
CA ILE A 20 -12.28 14.05 -4.58
C ILE A 20 -12.53 15.31 -3.76
N VAL A 21 -12.03 15.31 -2.52
CA VAL A 21 -12.03 16.47 -1.63
C VAL A 21 -10.64 16.62 -1.02
N PRO A 22 -9.97 17.78 -1.17
CA PRO A 22 -8.73 18.04 -0.46
C PRO A 22 -8.95 17.98 1.06
N PHE A 23 -8.06 17.28 1.78
CA PHE A 23 -8.15 17.17 3.22
C PHE A 23 -6.80 17.46 3.90
N LYS A 24 -6.83 18.22 5.00
CA LYS A 24 -5.63 18.56 5.77
C LYS A 24 -5.69 17.97 7.18
N TYR A 25 -4.92 16.90 7.39
CA TYR A 25 -4.72 16.33 8.73
C TYR A 25 -3.90 17.28 9.61
N ARG A 26 -4.46 17.63 10.77
CA ARG A 26 -3.85 18.51 11.79
C ARG A 26 -3.65 17.76 13.10
N LYS A 27 -2.42 17.74 13.62
CA LYS A 27 -2.07 17.06 14.88
C LYS A 27 -2.86 17.58 16.08
N SER A 28 -3.19 18.88 16.08
CA SER A 28 -3.96 19.53 17.14
C SER A 28 -5.46 19.23 17.08
N ASN A 29 -5.97 18.73 15.95
CA ASN A 29 -7.35 18.32 15.83
C ASN A 29 -7.55 16.97 16.52
N TYR A 30 -8.62 16.87 17.32
CA TYR A 30 -8.93 15.67 18.11
C TYR A 30 -9.15 14.43 17.24
N VAL A 31 -9.98 14.52 16.20
CA VAL A 31 -10.32 13.39 15.32
C VAL A 31 -9.09 12.91 14.57
N ASN A 32 -8.33 13.81 13.96
CA ASN A 32 -7.11 13.46 13.22
C ASN A 32 -6.06 12.79 14.12
N ALA A 33 -5.93 13.22 15.38
CA ALA A 33 -5.02 12.62 16.33
C ALA A 33 -5.48 11.21 16.76
N VAL A 34 -6.78 10.98 16.91
CA VAL A 34 -7.36 9.65 17.17
C VAL A 34 -7.16 8.74 15.95
N GLN A 35 -7.44 9.21 14.73
CA GLN A 35 -7.22 8.44 13.50
C GLN A 35 -5.76 7.97 13.36
N TRP A 36 -4.80 8.88 13.60
CA TRP A 36 -3.38 8.53 13.63
C TRP A 36 -3.06 7.47 14.68
N ALA A 37 -3.62 7.60 15.89
CA ALA A 37 -3.38 6.63 16.95
C ALA A 37 -3.99 5.27 16.62
N ASN A 38 -5.23 5.22 16.14
CA ASN A 38 -5.93 3.99 15.78
C ASN A 38 -5.15 3.18 14.74
N GLY A 39 -4.63 3.82 13.69
CA GLY A 39 -3.82 3.11 12.68
C GLY A 39 -2.57 2.44 13.28
N LEU A 40 -1.91 3.10 14.23
CA LEU A 40 -0.75 2.53 14.93
C LEU A 40 -1.15 1.47 15.97
N GLU A 41 -2.23 1.67 16.70
CA GLU A 41 -2.76 0.69 17.64
C GLU A 41 -3.15 -0.59 16.93
N THR A 42 -3.91 -0.52 15.84
CA THR A 42 -4.25 -1.69 15.02
C THR A 42 -3.00 -2.46 14.59
N ALA A 43 -2.00 -1.77 14.04
CA ALA A 43 -0.77 -2.40 13.59
C ALA A 43 0.05 -3.02 14.74
N LEU A 44 0.09 -2.39 15.92
CA LEU A 44 0.87 -2.85 17.06
C LEU A 44 0.14 -3.88 17.93
N LEU A 45 -1.19 -3.96 17.87
CA LEU A 45 -1.97 -4.94 18.61
C LEU A 45 -2.12 -6.26 17.87
N ILE A 46 -2.20 -6.25 16.53
CA ILE A 46 -2.21 -7.46 15.70
C ILE A 46 -0.83 -8.13 15.78
N LYS A 47 -0.76 -9.28 16.47
CA LYS A 47 0.52 -9.98 16.73
C LYS A 47 1.08 -10.69 15.51
N ASP A 48 0.21 -11.24 14.68
CA ASP A 48 0.60 -11.93 13.46
C ASP A 48 0.86 -10.92 12.32
N PRO A 49 2.11 -10.70 11.90
CA PRO A 49 2.45 -9.73 10.86
C PRO A 49 1.91 -10.12 9.48
N TRP A 50 1.46 -11.37 9.27
CA TRP A 50 0.85 -11.81 8.02
C TRP A 50 -0.60 -11.35 7.83
N LYS A 51 -1.21 -10.78 8.87
CA LYS A 51 -2.61 -10.33 8.89
C LYS A 51 -2.77 -8.82 8.84
N ILE A 52 -1.68 -8.07 8.73
CA ILE A 52 -1.71 -6.61 8.63
C ILE A 52 -0.67 -6.16 7.60
N PHE A 53 -1.09 -5.28 6.69
CA PHE A 53 -0.24 -4.72 5.65
C PHE A 53 -0.15 -3.20 5.81
N MET A 54 1.04 -2.65 5.64
CA MET A 54 1.25 -1.21 5.81
C MET A 54 0.80 -0.47 4.55
N THR A 55 -0.21 0.38 4.71
CA THR A 55 -0.65 1.33 3.68
C THR A 55 -0.97 2.68 4.32
N THR A 56 -1.05 3.72 3.50
CA THR A 56 -1.62 5.03 3.89
C THR A 56 -2.88 5.33 3.10
N ASP A 57 -3.43 4.31 2.41
CA ASP A 57 -4.49 4.47 1.41
C ASP A 57 -4.20 5.66 0.50
N HIS A 58 -3.09 5.61 -0.25
CA HIS A 58 -2.55 6.78 -0.91
C HIS A 58 -3.54 7.36 -1.94
N PRO A 59 -3.81 8.69 -1.93
CA PRO A 59 -3.29 9.73 -1.03
C PRO A 59 -4.18 10.05 0.19
N ASN A 60 -5.31 9.37 0.37
CA ASN A 60 -6.36 9.62 1.37
C ASN A 60 -5.82 9.75 2.80
N GLY A 61 -5.13 8.73 3.32
CA GLY A 61 -4.52 8.78 4.66
C GLY A 61 -3.16 9.50 4.69
N GLY A 62 -2.53 9.65 3.53
CA GLY A 62 -1.28 10.38 3.33
C GLY A 62 -0.48 9.92 2.11
N PRO A 63 0.56 10.67 1.70
CA PRO A 63 1.39 10.30 0.57
C PRO A 63 2.22 9.04 0.87
N PHE A 64 2.41 8.14 -0.11
CA PHE A 64 3.24 6.93 0.07
C PHE A 64 4.69 7.26 0.41
N THR A 65 5.18 8.45 0.04
CA THR A 65 6.50 8.96 0.45
C THR A 65 6.64 9.14 1.96
N ALA A 66 5.52 9.10 2.71
CA ALA A 66 5.53 9.09 4.17
C ALA A 66 5.76 7.71 4.79
N TYR A 67 5.83 6.62 4.01
CA TYR A 67 6.07 5.25 4.51
C TYR A 67 7.28 5.15 5.44
N PRO A 68 8.46 5.74 5.17
CA PRO A 68 9.58 5.70 6.11
C PRO A 68 9.25 6.31 7.48
N LYS A 69 8.40 7.34 7.51
CA LYS A 69 7.94 7.98 8.74
C LYS A 69 6.95 7.10 9.50
N VAL A 70 6.06 6.39 8.79
CA VAL A 70 5.16 5.40 9.39
C VAL A 70 5.95 4.25 9.97
N LEU A 71 6.93 3.71 9.24
CA LEU A 71 7.86 2.68 9.75
C LEU A 71 8.52 3.13 11.04
N ALA A 72 9.03 4.37 11.09
CA ALA A 72 9.62 4.91 12.31
C ALA A 72 8.67 4.89 13.52
N TRP A 73 7.37 5.12 13.32
CA TRP A 73 6.40 4.95 14.40
C TRP A 73 6.19 3.49 14.79
N LEU A 74 6.30 2.55 13.86
CA LEU A 74 6.06 1.13 14.15
C LEU A 74 7.25 0.47 14.85
N PHE A 75 8.50 0.79 14.48
CA PHE A 75 9.70 0.24 15.12
C PHE A 75 10.25 1.08 16.29
N SER A 76 9.72 2.26 16.57
CA SER A 76 10.23 3.13 17.65
C SER A 76 9.12 3.78 18.47
N LYS A 77 8.95 3.33 19.70
CA LYS A 77 8.12 4.00 20.71
C LYS A 77 8.59 5.43 20.93
N LYS A 78 9.91 5.67 20.95
CA LYS A 78 10.46 7.03 21.06
C LYS A 78 10.00 7.95 19.94
N ALA A 79 9.87 7.45 18.71
CA ALA A 79 9.33 8.20 17.58
C ALA A 79 7.82 8.46 17.74
N ARG A 80 7.06 7.47 18.23
CA ARG A 80 5.64 7.62 18.56
C ARG A 80 5.44 8.69 19.62
N ASP A 81 6.12 8.57 20.76
CA ASP A 81 6.01 9.50 21.90
C ASP A 81 6.39 10.93 21.49
N ALA A 82 7.47 11.10 20.71
CA ALA A 82 7.88 12.41 20.19
C ALA A 82 6.82 13.05 19.28
N THR A 83 6.05 12.23 18.56
CA THR A 83 4.95 12.69 17.71
C THR A 83 3.71 12.98 18.55
N GLN A 84 3.36 12.05 19.45
CA GLN A 84 2.21 12.14 20.34
C GLN A 84 2.30 13.36 21.25
N LYS A 85 3.48 13.75 21.74
CA LYS A 85 3.66 15.02 22.51
C LYS A 85 3.03 16.23 21.82
N LYS A 86 3.03 16.26 20.48
CA LYS A 86 2.52 17.34 19.63
C LYS A 86 1.06 17.15 19.19
N THR A 87 0.38 16.09 19.61
CA THR A 87 -1.02 15.83 19.27
C THR A 87 -1.99 16.37 20.32
N ASN A 88 -3.27 16.44 19.96
CA ASN A 88 -4.36 16.87 20.82
C ASN A 88 -4.38 16.11 22.18
N ASN A 89 -4.45 16.84 23.29
CA ASN A 89 -4.41 16.26 24.64
C ASN A 89 -5.63 15.39 24.96
N LYS A 90 -6.82 15.71 24.41
CA LYS A 90 -8.03 14.88 24.60
C LYS A 90 -7.88 13.55 23.87
N ALA A 91 -7.26 13.53 22.69
CA ALA A 91 -7.01 12.30 21.93
C ALA A 91 -6.08 11.35 22.68
N LYS A 92 -5.03 11.87 23.35
CA LYS A 92 -4.11 11.07 24.19
C LYS A 92 -4.84 10.30 25.30
N LYS A 93 -5.91 10.88 25.86
CA LYS A 93 -6.72 10.26 26.92
C LYS A 93 -7.76 9.26 26.40
N ARG A 94 -7.94 9.18 25.08
CA ARG A 94 -8.96 8.36 24.40
C ARG A 94 -8.35 7.24 23.56
N THR A 95 -7.04 7.09 23.62
CA THR A 95 -6.23 6.14 22.85
C THR A 95 -5.29 5.46 23.83
N ILE A 96 -4.92 4.20 23.57
CA ILE A 96 -3.98 3.43 24.39
C ILE A 96 -2.56 3.44 23.80
N LEU A 97 -2.33 4.13 22.68
CA LEU A 97 -1.04 4.14 21.99
C LEU A 97 0.17 4.44 22.91
N ALA A 98 -0.02 5.31 23.92
CA ALA A 98 1.03 5.68 24.86
C ALA A 98 1.51 4.49 25.73
N SER A 99 0.62 3.53 26.01
CA SER A 99 0.89 2.34 26.82
C SER A 99 1.33 1.14 25.99
N ILE A 100 1.45 1.26 24.67
CA ILE A 100 1.93 0.18 23.81
C ILE A 100 3.44 0.28 23.68
N ASP A 101 4.15 -0.62 24.36
CA ASP A 101 5.61 -0.72 24.33
C ASP A 101 6.15 -1.53 23.16
N ARG A 102 5.30 -2.29 22.46
CA ARG A 102 5.73 -3.10 21.31
C ARG A 102 6.41 -2.24 20.24
N GLU A 103 7.55 -2.71 19.76
CA GLU A 103 8.26 -2.18 18.60
C GLU A 103 8.40 -3.31 17.58
N LEU A 104 8.06 -3.05 16.32
CA LEU A 104 8.21 -4.05 15.26
C LEU A 104 9.68 -4.28 14.92
N SER A 105 10.05 -5.55 14.79
CA SER A 105 11.34 -5.99 14.26
C SER A 105 11.45 -5.73 12.75
N LEU A 106 12.68 -5.82 12.21
CA LEU A 106 12.89 -5.75 10.76
C LEU A 106 12.21 -6.90 10.01
N TYR A 107 12.08 -8.08 10.64
CA TYR A 107 11.35 -9.21 10.08
C TYR A 107 9.86 -8.92 9.95
N GLU A 108 9.22 -8.42 11.02
CA GLU A 108 7.80 -8.02 10.97
C GLU A 108 7.57 -6.91 9.95
N ILE A 109 8.49 -5.94 9.86
CA ILE A 109 8.45 -4.90 8.83
C ILE A 109 8.50 -5.53 7.45
N ALA A 110 9.47 -6.41 7.17
CA ALA A 110 9.61 -7.06 5.87
C ALA A 110 8.35 -7.85 5.49
N ILE A 111 7.73 -8.55 6.44
CA ILE A 111 6.46 -9.27 6.21
C ILE A 111 5.35 -8.28 5.85
N MET A 112 5.08 -7.29 6.71
CA MET A 112 3.97 -6.34 6.58
C MET A 112 4.05 -5.47 5.30
N THR A 113 5.23 -5.36 4.70
CA THR A 113 5.47 -4.47 3.55
C THR A 113 5.84 -5.19 2.26
N ARG A 114 6.26 -6.47 2.32
CA ARG A 114 6.71 -7.24 1.15
C ARG A 114 6.08 -8.62 1.11
N ALA A 115 6.45 -9.50 2.04
CA ALA A 115 6.05 -10.92 1.97
C ALA A 115 4.53 -11.11 2.14
N GLY A 116 3.93 -10.41 3.10
CA GLY A 116 2.49 -10.43 3.37
C GLY A 116 1.65 -9.98 2.17
N PRO A 117 1.87 -8.76 1.64
CA PRO A 117 1.19 -8.29 0.44
C PRO A 117 1.37 -9.21 -0.77
N ALA A 118 2.59 -9.69 -1.03
CA ALA A 118 2.87 -10.59 -2.16
C ALA A 118 2.10 -11.92 -2.03
N LYS A 119 2.07 -12.50 -0.81
CA LYS A 119 1.31 -13.72 -0.53
C LYS A 119 -0.20 -13.50 -0.68
N ALA A 120 -0.73 -12.39 -0.17
CA ALA A 120 -2.16 -12.07 -0.27
C ALA A 120 -2.62 -11.88 -1.73
N LEU A 121 -1.73 -11.37 -2.59
CA LEU A 121 -1.97 -11.21 -4.03
C LEU A 121 -1.58 -12.44 -4.86
N ASN A 122 -1.19 -13.56 -4.22
CA ASN A 122 -0.72 -14.79 -4.88
C ASN A 122 0.46 -14.59 -5.87
N LEU A 123 1.32 -13.60 -5.60
CA LEU A 123 2.50 -13.31 -6.41
C LEU A 123 3.68 -14.17 -5.94
N LYS A 124 3.72 -15.42 -6.42
CA LYS A 124 4.67 -16.45 -5.94
C LYS A 124 6.15 -16.07 -6.07
N ASN A 125 6.52 -15.28 -7.07
CA ASN A 125 7.91 -14.87 -7.30
C ASN A 125 8.26 -13.51 -6.67
N LYS A 126 7.39 -12.97 -5.81
CA LYS A 126 7.52 -11.65 -5.17
C LYS A 126 7.57 -11.75 -3.65
N GLY A 127 8.19 -10.74 -3.04
CA GLY A 127 8.17 -10.57 -1.58
C GLY A 127 9.12 -11.49 -0.81
N HIS A 128 10.00 -12.22 -1.48
CA HIS A 128 11.07 -13.04 -0.88
C HIS A 128 12.38 -12.96 -1.68
N LEU A 129 13.47 -13.47 -1.10
CA LEU A 129 14.81 -13.50 -1.70
C LEU A 129 15.33 -14.94 -1.98
N GLY A 130 14.48 -15.94 -1.79
CA GLY A 130 14.80 -17.34 -2.13
C GLY A 130 14.97 -17.57 -3.64
N VAL A 131 15.63 -18.67 -4.00
CA VAL A 131 15.81 -19.10 -5.40
C VAL A 131 14.45 -19.19 -6.11
N GLY A 132 14.38 -18.62 -7.32
CA GLY A 132 13.14 -18.52 -8.11
C GLY A 132 12.37 -17.21 -7.92
N ALA A 133 12.75 -16.35 -6.97
CA ALA A 133 12.22 -14.99 -6.90
C ALA A 133 12.65 -14.14 -8.10
N ASP A 134 11.80 -13.19 -8.49
CA ASP A 134 12.25 -12.09 -9.34
C ASP A 134 13.33 -11.29 -8.58
N ALA A 135 14.39 -10.86 -9.28
CA ALA A 135 15.50 -10.08 -8.72
C ALA A 135 15.10 -8.62 -8.42
N ASP A 136 14.10 -8.46 -7.54
CA ASP A 136 13.59 -7.20 -7.03
C ASP A 136 14.07 -7.03 -5.57
N VAL A 137 15.13 -6.24 -5.38
CA VAL A 137 15.85 -6.13 -4.09
C VAL A 137 15.98 -4.67 -3.67
N ALA A 138 15.70 -4.38 -2.40
CA ALA A 138 15.96 -3.07 -1.80
C ALA A 138 17.02 -3.20 -0.71
N ILE A 139 18.10 -2.44 -0.84
CA ILE A 139 19.23 -2.41 0.11
C ILE A 139 19.20 -1.07 0.82
N PHE A 140 19.12 -1.08 2.15
CA PHE A 140 19.11 0.12 2.98
C PHE A 140 20.43 0.26 3.71
N ASN A 141 20.98 1.49 3.77
CA ASN A 141 22.21 1.77 4.48
C ASN A 141 21.99 1.84 6.01
N ILE A 142 21.67 0.70 6.61
CA ILE A 142 21.50 0.51 8.06
C ILE A 142 22.15 -0.83 8.41
N ASN A 143 23.09 -0.81 9.36
CA ASN A 143 23.60 -2.03 9.96
C ASN A 143 22.87 -2.27 11.30
N PRO A 144 21.95 -3.25 11.38
CA PRO A 144 21.20 -3.53 12.60
C PRO A 144 22.03 -4.15 13.73
N GLU A 145 23.20 -4.72 13.44
CA GLU A 145 24.13 -5.25 14.46
C GLU A 145 24.88 -4.13 15.18
N LYS A 146 25.05 -2.97 14.52
CA LYS A 146 25.76 -1.80 15.06
C LYS A 146 24.81 -0.72 15.60
N ILE A 147 23.57 -0.68 15.11
CA ILE A 147 22.63 0.39 15.41
C ILE A 147 21.27 -0.18 15.81
N ASP A 148 20.86 0.16 17.04
CA ASP A 148 19.48 0.00 17.49
C ASP A 148 18.57 1.02 16.75
N ILE A 149 17.78 0.50 15.81
CA ILE A 149 16.90 1.31 14.95
C ILE A 149 15.82 2.03 15.75
N ALA A 150 15.35 1.45 16.86
CA ALA A 150 14.33 2.05 17.71
C ALA A 150 14.88 3.28 18.43
N LYS A 151 16.12 3.20 18.94
CA LYS A 151 16.80 4.33 19.59
C LYS A 151 17.26 5.40 18.60
N LYS A 152 17.74 4.99 17.41
CA LYS A 152 18.24 5.87 16.35
C LYS A 152 17.24 6.05 15.20
N TYR A 153 15.95 6.17 15.53
CA TYR A 153 14.86 6.18 14.54
C TYR A 153 14.96 7.24 13.44
N LYS A 154 15.63 8.38 13.70
CA LYS A 154 15.85 9.40 12.67
C LYS A 154 16.80 8.92 11.57
N THR A 155 17.86 8.21 11.95
CA THR A 155 18.83 7.62 11.04
C THR A 155 18.17 6.49 10.24
N ALA A 156 17.48 5.58 10.93
CA ALA A 156 16.77 4.48 10.29
C ALA A 156 15.70 4.99 9.31
N ARG A 157 14.90 6.00 9.71
CA ARG A 157 13.93 6.66 8.82
C ARG A 157 14.57 7.22 7.55
N ARG A 158 15.74 7.85 7.66
CA ARG A 158 16.45 8.43 6.50
C ARG A 158 16.89 7.34 5.55
N ALA A 159 17.48 6.26 6.06
CA ALA A 159 17.89 5.15 5.21
C ALA A 159 16.70 4.43 4.56
N PHE A 160 15.56 4.27 5.24
CA PHE A 160 14.35 3.76 4.59
C PHE A 160 13.75 4.72 3.54
N ALA A 161 14.03 6.02 3.62
CA ALA A 161 13.60 7.00 2.63
C ALA A 161 14.53 7.05 1.40
N HIS A 162 15.80 6.70 1.58
CA HIS A 162 16.83 6.73 0.53
C HIS A 162 17.57 5.40 0.53
N ALA A 163 17.09 4.47 -0.29
CA ALA A 163 17.74 3.17 -0.46
C ALA A 163 19.18 3.37 -0.99
N ALA A 164 20.12 2.59 -0.47
CA ALA A 164 21.47 2.52 -1.02
C ALA A 164 21.45 1.95 -2.43
N TYR A 165 20.64 0.91 -2.63
CA TYR A 165 20.35 0.34 -3.94
C TYR A 165 18.90 -0.11 -4.02
N THR A 166 18.29 0.12 -5.18
CA THR A 166 17.08 -0.61 -5.59
C THR A 166 17.40 -1.35 -6.88
N ILE A 167 17.22 -2.66 -6.85
CA ILE A 167 17.40 -3.57 -7.98
C ILE A 167 16.02 -3.99 -8.44
N LYS A 168 15.76 -3.92 -9.74
CA LYS A 168 14.50 -4.33 -10.37
C LYS A 168 14.82 -5.25 -11.53
N ALA A 169 14.30 -6.48 -11.49
CA ALA A 169 14.57 -7.50 -12.50
C ALA A 169 16.07 -7.71 -12.80
N GLY A 170 16.93 -7.60 -11.78
CA GLY A 170 18.39 -7.76 -11.89
C GLY A 170 19.15 -6.47 -12.21
N GLU A 171 18.46 -5.40 -12.59
CA GLU A 171 19.07 -4.12 -12.96
C GLU A 171 19.07 -3.13 -11.79
N ILE A 172 20.19 -2.43 -11.57
CA ILE A 172 20.26 -1.35 -10.57
C ILE A 172 19.52 -0.13 -11.14
N ILE A 173 18.42 0.26 -10.49
CA ILE A 173 17.59 1.40 -10.92
C ILE A 173 17.71 2.61 -9.99
N VAL A 174 18.13 2.40 -8.74
CA VAL A 174 18.43 3.47 -7.78
C VAL A 174 19.77 3.19 -7.13
N LYS A 175 20.59 4.23 -6.96
CA LYS A 175 21.81 4.20 -6.16
C LYS A 175 21.89 5.45 -5.29
N ASP A 176 22.19 5.25 -4.01
CA ASP A 176 22.34 6.34 -3.02
C ASP A 176 21.14 7.31 -2.97
N GLY A 177 19.93 6.80 -3.20
CA GLY A 177 18.68 7.57 -3.22
C GLY A 177 18.34 8.23 -4.55
N GLU A 178 19.22 8.18 -5.55
CA GLU A 178 19.03 8.77 -6.87
C GLU A 178 18.57 7.72 -7.89
N VAL A 179 17.59 8.08 -8.73
CA VAL A 179 17.11 7.23 -9.81
C VAL A 179 18.11 7.29 -10.97
N LEU A 180 18.67 6.13 -11.34
CA LEU A 180 19.65 6.02 -12.41
C LEU A 180 18.99 5.80 -13.78
N GLN A 181 17.94 4.98 -13.81
CA GLN A 181 17.25 4.62 -15.04
C GLN A 181 15.80 4.25 -14.78
N HIS A 182 14.98 4.44 -15.82
CA HIS A 182 13.61 3.94 -15.85
C HIS A 182 13.58 2.56 -16.48
N VAL A 183 12.86 1.63 -15.85
CA VAL A 183 12.58 0.30 -16.41
C VAL A 183 11.08 0.13 -16.54
N GLU A 184 10.64 -0.43 -17.65
CA GLU A 184 9.21 -0.70 -17.85
C GLU A 184 8.78 -1.88 -16.96
N GLY A 185 7.71 -1.67 -16.20
CA GLY A 185 7.12 -2.68 -15.34
C GLY A 185 6.26 -3.67 -16.13
N LYS A 186 5.98 -4.82 -15.50
CA LYS A 186 4.98 -5.78 -15.99
C LYS A 186 3.58 -5.39 -15.51
N THR A 187 2.57 -5.63 -16.34
CA THR A 187 1.16 -5.48 -15.97
C THR A 187 0.56 -6.85 -15.63
N TYR A 188 0.21 -7.06 -14.37
CA TYR A 188 -0.45 -8.28 -13.90
C TYR A 188 -1.96 -8.15 -14.05
N TRP A 189 -2.60 -9.22 -14.53
CA TRP A 189 -4.06 -9.34 -14.61
C TRP A 189 -4.45 -10.80 -14.42
N SER A 190 -5.69 -11.05 -13.98
CA SER A 190 -6.19 -12.41 -13.78
C SER A 190 -6.65 -13.02 -15.10
N ASP A 191 -5.92 -14.02 -15.60
CA ASP A 191 -6.33 -14.81 -16.76
C ASP A 191 -7.20 -15.98 -16.29
N ILE A 192 -8.51 -15.75 -16.32
CA ILE A 192 -9.50 -16.70 -15.82
C ILE A 192 -9.74 -17.78 -16.88
N LYS A 193 -9.37 -19.03 -16.57
CA LYS A 193 -9.71 -20.21 -17.36
C LYS A 193 -10.99 -20.82 -16.80
N LEU A 194 -12.07 -20.64 -17.55
CA LEU A 194 -13.36 -21.23 -17.24
C LEU A 194 -13.45 -22.65 -17.78
N LYS A 195 -14.00 -23.57 -16.99
CA LYS A 195 -14.29 -24.94 -17.47
C LYS A 195 -15.34 -24.96 -18.56
N ASN A 196 -16.30 -24.04 -18.49
CA ASN A 196 -17.32 -23.83 -19.51
C ASN A 196 -17.17 -22.42 -20.10
N PRO A 197 -17.26 -22.23 -21.43
CA PRO A 197 -17.21 -20.90 -22.02
C PRO A 197 -18.32 -20.01 -21.44
N LEU A 198 -17.97 -18.86 -20.88
CA LEU A 198 -18.95 -17.84 -20.52
C LEU A 198 -19.65 -17.37 -21.79
N LYS A 199 -20.95 -17.61 -21.89
CA LYS A 199 -21.77 -17.05 -22.95
C LYS A 199 -22.48 -15.83 -22.39
N VAL A 200 -22.24 -14.69 -23.02
CA VAL A 200 -23.06 -13.50 -22.81
C VAL A 200 -24.41 -13.77 -23.47
N ASP A 201 -25.45 -13.93 -22.65
CA ASP A 201 -26.80 -14.20 -23.13
C ASP A 201 -27.52 -12.93 -23.63
N ASP A 202 -28.63 -13.12 -24.33
CA ASP A 202 -29.42 -12.02 -24.89
C ASP A 202 -29.99 -11.12 -23.78
N ALA A 203 -30.25 -11.69 -22.59
CA ALA A 203 -30.71 -10.93 -21.44
C ALA A 203 -29.66 -9.94 -20.94
N PHE A 204 -28.39 -10.34 -20.87
CA PHE A 204 -27.29 -9.43 -20.55
C PHE A 204 -27.11 -8.37 -21.63
N ARG A 205 -27.12 -8.75 -22.91
CA ARG A 205 -26.99 -7.80 -24.03
C ARG A 205 -28.08 -6.74 -23.99
N GLN A 206 -29.33 -7.15 -23.73
CA GLN A 206 -30.46 -6.24 -23.61
C GLN A 206 -30.29 -5.29 -22.42
N LYS A 207 -29.91 -5.81 -21.24
CA LYS A 207 -29.62 -4.96 -20.07
C LYS A 207 -28.50 -3.96 -20.34
N PHE A 208 -27.42 -4.39 -21.00
CA PHE A 208 -26.32 -3.48 -21.33
C PHE A 208 -26.84 -2.34 -22.21
N LYS A 209 -27.60 -2.66 -23.27
CA LYS A 209 -28.23 -1.68 -24.16
C LYS A 209 -29.21 -0.74 -23.45
N ASP A 210 -29.95 -1.24 -22.46
CA ASP A 210 -30.94 -0.44 -21.73
C ASP A 210 -30.30 0.54 -20.73
N TYR A 211 -29.11 0.24 -20.22
CA TYR A 211 -28.50 0.95 -19.08
C TYR A 211 -27.15 1.63 -19.35
N TYR A 212 -26.45 1.28 -20.43
CA TYR A 212 -25.16 1.89 -20.80
C TYR A 212 -25.31 2.85 -21.98
N SER A 213 -24.43 3.84 -22.03
CA SER A 213 -24.32 4.85 -23.10
C SER A 213 -23.32 4.47 -24.19
N VAL A 214 -22.65 3.31 -24.07
CA VAL A 214 -21.74 2.74 -25.07
C VAL A 214 -22.26 1.40 -25.58
N GLU A 215 -21.81 0.99 -26.77
CA GLU A 215 -22.11 -0.34 -27.30
C GLU A 215 -21.23 -1.41 -26.62
N LEU A 216 -21.81 -2.59 -26.35
CA LEU A 216 -21.13 -3.68 -25.65
C LEU A 216 -19.84 -4.10 -26.35
N GLU A 217 -19.82 -4.09 -27.68
CA GLU A 217 -18.67 -4.49 -28.49
C GLU A 217 -17.46 -3.55 -28.29
N ASN A 218 -17.67 -2.32 -27.81
CA ASN A 218 -16.62 -1.33 -27.55
C ASN A 218 -16.19 -1.28 -26.07
N TYR A 219 -16.85 -2.04 -25.20
CA TYR A 219 -16.61 -2.00 -23.75
C TYR A 219 -15.38 -2.82 -23.31
N PRO A 220 -15.15 -4.06 -23.81
CA PRO A 220 -13.97 -4.84 -23.43
C PRO A 220 -12.66 -4.17 -23.84
N ILE A 221 -11.69 -4.14 -22.92
CA ILE A 221 -10.33 -3.72 -23.22
C ILE A 221 -9.58 -4.90 -23.85
N ASP A 222 -9.15 -4.75 -25.11
CA ASP A 222 -8.35 -5.76 -25.78
C ASP A 222 -6.97 -5.93 -25.11
N VAL A 223 -6.49 -7.17 -25.02
CA VAL A 223 -5.20 -7.51 -24.39
C VAL A 223 -4.01 -6.81 -25.04
N THR A 224 -4.13 -6.36 -26.28
CA THR A 224 -3.11 -5.57 -27.00
C THR A 224 -2.87 -4.19 -26.37
N TYR A 225 -3.83 -3.65 -25.60
CA TYR A 225 -3.62 -2.41 -24.83
C TYR A 225 -2.78 -2.65 -23.57
N ILE A 226 -2.59 -3.90 -23.13
CA ILE A 226 -1.83 -4.24 -21.94
C ILE A 226 -0.34 -4.27 -22.28
N LYS A 227 0.39 -3.24 -21.84
CA LYS A 227 1.86 -3.21 -21.96
C LYS A 227 2.52 -4.21 -21.01
N HIS A 228 3.50 -4.96 -21.52
CA HIS A 228 4.27 -5.98 -20.79
C HIS A 228 3.39 -6.93 -19.96
N PRO A 229 2.48 -7.67 -20.62
CA PRO A 229 1.50 -8.50 -19.93
C PRO A 229 2.18 -9.62 -19.14
N SER A 230 1.72 -9.83 -17.91
CA SER A 230 2.14 -10.92 -17.03
C SER A 230 0.91 -11.56 -16.40
N PRO A 231 0.16 -12.37 -17.16
CA PRO A 231 -1.08 -12.97 -16.70
C PRO A 231 -0.85 -13.87 -15.48
N VAL A 232 -1.79 -13.83 -14.54
CA VAL A 232 -1.89 -14.76 -13.41
C VAL A 232 -3.04 -15.70 -13.69
N THR A 233 -2.74 -16.92 -14.11
CA THR A 233 -3.75 -17.91 -14.49
C THR A 233 -4.51 -18.41 -13.27
N VAL A 234 -5.84 -18.36 -13.35
CA VAL A 234 -6.75 -18.86 -12.30
C VAL A 234 -7.78 -19.76 -12.95
N GLU A 235 -7.91 -20.99 -12.45
CA GLU A 235 -9.00 -21.88 -12.84
C GLU A 235 -10.24 -21.53 -12.01
N ALA A 236 -11.38 -21.33 -12.67
CA ALA A 236 -12.65 -21.04 -12.02
C ALA A 236 -13.76 -21.96 -12.54
N GLU A 237 -14.60 -22.41 -11.61
CA GLU A 237 -15.88 -23.03 -11.89
C GLU A 237 -16.95 -21.93 -11.84
N VAL A 238 -17.73 -21.81 -12.92
CA VAL A 238 -18.94 -20.97 -12.98
C VAL A 238 -20.11 -21.90 -13.24
#